data_AF-A0AAJ3AE85-F1
#
_entry.id   AF-A0AAJ3AE85-F1
#
_cell.length_a   1.000
_cell.length_b   1.000
_cell.length_c   1.000
_cell.angle_alpha   90.00
_cell.angle_beta   90.00
_cell.angle_gamma   90.00
#
_symmetry.space_group_name_H-M   'P 1'
#
loop_
_entity.id
_entity.type
_entity.pdbx_description
1 polymer ?
#
loop_
_entity_poly.entity_id
_entity_poly.type
_entity_poly.pdbx_seq_one_letter_code
_entity_poly.pdbx_strand_id
1 'polypeptide(L)'
;MSSKPKTLRWLILALVAFFIFVVLQVPAAWLISKFYKNNQTLHNVNGNIWQGSADWKKGNLRGSLNWKVRPLDLLLLRVGAHVDLHSGNTQLSGIMAYGLNKSLIFKNLEGQVAPETLKKLADWQWPSTAIQFKDLDFKYKKEQGFSQVAGQMQWTGGELIYTFAQRQERMNVPAMTGKLADESGQLLVDVRDSRDQRMLNIKLDPSLMLDIQLTQRFLMNAPSYEGKAGLDTYVISTRQPLMGGLN
;
A
#
# COMPACT_ATOMS: atom_id res chain seq x y z
N MET A 1 32.93 -46.48 21.95
CA MET A 1 32.63 -45.20 21.28
C MET A 1 32.64 -45.40 19.77
N SER A 2 31.48 -45.49 19.13
CA SER A 2 31.39 -45.75 17.67
C SER A 2 31.68 -44.48 16.89
N SER A 3 32.80 -44.45 16.16
CA SER A 3 33.16 -43.33 15.29
C SER A 3 32.20 -43.29 14.11
N LYS A 4 31.22 -42.37 14.13
CA LYS A 4 30.34 -42.12 12.98
C LYS A 4 31.19 -41.98 11.71
N PRO A 5 30.94 -42.76 10.66
CA PRO A 5 31.81 -42.78 9.49
C PRO A 5 31.78 -41.40 8.82
N LYS A 6 32.95 -40.89 8.42
CA LYS A 6 33.12 -39.57 7.78
C LYS A 6 32.19 -39.40 6.57
N THR A 7 31.82 -40.51 5.91
CA THR A 7 30.86 -40.57 4.79
C THR A 7 29.47 -40.07 5.15
N LEU A 8 28.94 -40.37 6.35
CA LEU A 8 27.61 -39.92 6.77
C LEU A 8 27.56 -38.40 6.93
N ARG A 9 28.63 -37.78 7.41
CA ARG A 9 28.72 -36.30 7.52
C ARG A 9 28.74 -35.65 6.14
N TRP A 10 29.48 -36.21 5.19
CA TRP A 10 29.51 -35.72 3.81
C TRP A 10 28.18 -35.93 3.08
N LEU A 11 27.47 -37.02 3.36
CA LEU A 11 26.15 -37.30 2.79
C LEU A 11 25.11 -36.31 3.34
N ILE A 12 25.12 -36.02 4.65
CA ILE A 12 24.28 -34.98 5.25
C ILE A 12 24.61 -33.61 4.65
N LEU A 13 25.89 -33.27 4.50
CA LEU A 13 26.31 -32.00 3.88
C LEU A 13 25.82 -31.88 2.44
N ALA A 14 25.99 -32.94 1.63
CA ALA A 14 25.53 -32.97 0.25
C ALA A 14 24.01 -32.85 0.16
N LEU A 15 23.27 -33.50 1.06
CA LEU A 15 21.82 -33.41 1.13
C LEU A 15 21.36 -31.99 1.49
N VAL A 16 21.96 -31.37 2.51
CA VAL A 16 21.65 -29.99 2.90
C VAL A 16 21.98 -29.01 1.77
N ALA A 17 23.15 -29.15 1.14
CA ALA A 17 23.55 -28.33 0.00
C ALA A 17 22.56 -28.49 -1.17
N PHE A 18 22.15 -29.72 -1.47
CA PHE A 18 21.14 -30.00 -2.50
C PHE A 18 19.83 -29.26 -2.22
N PHE A 19 19.29 -29.34 -1.01
CA PHE A 19 18.07 -28.61 -0.65
C PHE A 19 18.23 -27.09 -0.75
N ILE A 20 19.39 -26.55 -0.35
CA ILE A 20 19.69 -25.12 -0.50
C ILE A 20 19.66 -24.73 -1.99
N PHE A 21 20.32 -25.50 -2.86
CA PHE A 21 20.32 -25.23 -4.30
C PHE A 21 18.93 -25.32 -4.92
N VAL A 22 18.13 -26.31 -4.52
CA VAL A 22 16.73 -26.43 -4.97
C VAL A 22 15.95 -25.18 -4.60
N VAL A 23 16.05 -24.72 -3.34
CA VAL A 23 15.36 -23.51 -2.86
C VAL A 23 15.85 -22.24 -3.55
N LEU A 24 17.15 -22.14 -3.86
CA LEU A 24 17.72 -21.00 -4.59
C LEU A 24 17.24 -20.91 -6.04
N GLN A 25 16.91 -22.04 -6.65
CA GLN A 25 16.55 -22.12 -8.07
C GLN A 25 15.05 -22.20 -8.36
N VAL A 26 14.18 -22.18 -7.33
CA VAL A 26 12.73 -22.28 -7.54
C VAL A 26 12.24 -21.14 -8.43
N PRO A 27 11.67 -21.45 -9.63
CA PRO A 27 11.09 -20.43 -10.49
C PRO A 27 9.86 -19.79 -9.83
N ALA A 28 9.73 -18.47 -9.91
CA ALA A 28 8.59 -17.77 -9.31
C ALA A 28 7.24 -18.21 -9.93
N ALA A 29 7.24 -18.46 -11.25
CA ALA A 29 6.06 -18.91 -11.99
C ALA A 29 5.51 -20.25 -11.47
N TRP A 30 6.39 -21.17 -11.06
CA TRP A 30 5.98 -22.45 -10.47
C TRP A 30 5.22 -22.23 -9.15
N LEU A 31 5.73 -21.36 -8.28
CA LEU A 31 5.13 -21.10 -6.96
C LEU A 31 3.78 -20.39 -7.12
N ILE A 32 3.72 -19.37 -7.98
CA ILE A 32 2.49 -18.62 -8.26
C ILE A 32 1.38 -19.52 -8.82
N SER A 33 1.69 -20.41 -9.76
CA SER A 33 0.69 -21.33 -10.34
C SER A 33 0.11 -22.35 -9.35
N LYS A 34 0.86 -22.70 -8.29
CA LYS A 34 0.40 -23.64 -7.26
C LYS A 34 -0.54 -23.00 -6.23
N PHE A 35 -0.24 -21.77 -5.82
CA PHE A 35 -1.01 -21.07 -4.78
C PHE A 35 -2.16 -20.23 -5.34
N TYR A 36 -2.08 -19.79 -6.60
CA TYR A 36 -3.12 -19.03 -7.28
C TYR A 36 -3.60 -19.80 -8.51
N LYS A 37 -4.58 -20.70 -8.31
CA LYS A 37 -5.12 -21.56 -9.37
C LYS A 37 -6.00 -20.83 -10.40
N ASN A 38 -6.44 -19.59 -10.12
CA ASN A 38 -7.29 -18.79 -11.00
C ASN A 38 -6.66 -17.42 -11.29
N ASN A 39 -5.36 -17.41 -11.60
CA ASN A 39 -4.53 -16.22 -11.55
C ASN A 39 -4.68 -15.30 -12.76
N GLN A 40 -5.86 -14.69 -12.90
CA GLN A 40 -6.12 -13.67 -13.94
C GLN A 40 -5.39 -12.34 -13.63
N THR A 41 -4.65 -12.26 -12.52
CA THR A 41 -4.08 -11.00 -12.04
C THR A 41 -2.60 -10.82 -12.33
N LEU A 42 -1.81 -11.89 -12.46
CA LEU A 42 -0.38 -11.83 -12.73
C LEU A 42 -0.04 -12.59 -14.01
N HIS A 43 0.70 -11.92 -14.90
CA HIS A 43 1.15 -12.41 -16.20
C HIS A 43 2.65 -12.18 -16.34
N ASN A 44 3.27 -12.84 -17.33
CA ASN A 44 4.69 -12.63 -17.67
C ASN A 44 5.64 -12.72 -16.45
N VAL A 45 5.35 -13.64 -15.53
CA VAL A 45 6.20 -13.87 -14.36
C VAL A 45 7.56 -14.37 -14.83
N ASN A 46 8.60 -13.59 -14.55
CA ASN A 46 9.97 -13.90 -14.90
C ASN A 46 10.87 -13.92 -13.65
N GLY A 47 11.94 -14.73 -13.70
CA GLY A 47 12.88 -14.88 -12.60
C GLY A 47 12.52 -15.97 -11.59
N ASN A 48 13.14 -15.89 -10.42
CA ASN A 48 12.99 -16.87 -9.33
C ASN A 48 12.31 -16.24 -8.11
N ILE A 49 12.07 -17.04 -7.08
CA ILE A 49 11.42 -16.57 -5.84
C ILE A 49 12.21 -15.47 -5.12
N TRP A 50 13.50 -15.30 -5.41
CA TRP A 50 14.38 -14.31 -4.77
C TRP A 50 14.38 -12.98 -5.50
N GLN A 51 14.41 -13.01 -6.82
CA GLN A 51 14.40 -11.82 -7.66
C GLN A 51 13.65 -12.12 -8.94
N GLY A 52 12.69 -11.26 -9.26
CA GLY A 52 11.91 -11.41 -10.46
C GLY A 52 11.01 -10.22 -10.74
N SER A 53 10.24 -10.36 -11.80
CA SER A 53 9.29 -9.37 -12.27
C SER A 53 8.01 -10.06 -12.71
N ALA A 54 6.89 -9.37 -12.60
CA ALA A 54 5.61 -9.83 -13.11
C ALA A 54 4.79 -8.64 -13.57
N ASP A 55 4.05 -8.83 -14.66
CA ASP A 55 3.02 -7.88 -15.04
C ASP A 55 1.75 -8.20 -14.29
N TRP A 56 1.07 -7.19 -13.77
CA TRP A 56 -0.21 -7.38 -13.12
C TRP A 56 -1.32 -6.68 -13.90
N LYS A 57 -2.52 -7.25 -13.85
CA LYS A 57 -3.72 -6.66 -14.43
C LYS A 57 -4.92 -6.98 -13.54
N LYS A 58 -5.61 -5.95 -13.06
CA LYS A 58 -6.87 -6.11 -12.31
C LYS A 58 -7.89 -5.13 -12.85
N GLY A 59 -8.89 -5.65 -13.57
CA GLY A 59 -9.84 -4.82 -14.32
C GLY A 59 -9.11 -3.94 -15.33
N ASN A 60 -9.25 -2.61 -15.17
CA ASN A 60 -8.61 -1.60 -16.02
C ASN A 60 -7.24 -1.12 -15.51
N LEU A 61 -6.79 -1.61 -14.36
CA LEU A 61 -5.46 -1.33 -13.84
C LEU A 61 -4.48 -2.37 -14.38
N ARG A 62 -3.31 -1.91 -14.82
CA ARG A 62 -2.23 -2.76 -15.29
C ARG A 62 -0.88 -2.11 -14.97
N GLY A 63 0.12 -2.94 -14.73
CA GLY A 63 1.44 -2.45 -14.41
C GLY A 63 2.45 -3.58 -14.33
N SER A 64 3.65 -3.24 -13.89
CA SER A 64 4.70 -4.18 -13.57
C SER A 64 5.03 -4.13 -12.08
N LEU A 65 5.42 -5.28 -11.56
CA LEU A 65 5.83 -5.51 -10.20
C LEU A 65 7.20 -6.17 -10.24
N ASN A 66 8.21 -5.51 -9.69
CA ASN A 66 9.52 -6.10 -9.49
C ASN A 66 9.69 -6.40 -8.01
N TRP A 67 10.31 -7.54 -7.70
CA TRP A 67 10.63 -7.88 -6.32
C TRP A 67 12.07 -8.36 -6.19
N LYS A 68 12.63 -8.08 -5.01
CA LYS A 68 13.91 -8.61 -4.55
C LYS A 68 13.80 -9.00 -3.08
N VAL A 69 13.65 -10.28 -2.81
CA VAL A 69 13.62 -10.85 -1.46
C VAL A 69 14.91 -10.50 -0.73
N ARG A 70 14.77 -10.26 0.57
CA ARG A 70 15.82 -9.91 1.51
C ARG A 70 16.11 -11.13 2.40
N PRO A 71 17.09 -11.99 2.07
CA PRO A 71 17.30 -13.25 2.80
C PRO A 71 17.58 -13.06 4.29
N LEU A 72 18.23 -11.94 4.66
CA LEU A 72 18.53 -11.61 6.05
C LEU A 72 17.26 -11.39 6.89
N ASP A 73 16.12 -11.07 6.28
CA ASP A 73 14.85 -10.96 7.01
C ASP A 73 14.38 -12.32 7.57
N LEU A 74 14.84 -13.45 7.01
CA LEU A 74 14.54 -14.78 7.56
C LEU A 74 15.13 -14.96 8.96
N LEU A 75 16.26 -14.31 9.26
CA LEU A 75 16.86 -14.29 10.62
C LEU A 75 15.95 -13.57 11.63
N LEU A 76 15.11 -12.65 11.13
CA LEU A 76 14.11 -11.92 11.91
C LEU A 76 12.75 -12.62 11.89
N LEU A 77 12.71 -13.89 11.47
CA LEU A 77 11.48 -14.71 11.41
C LEU A 77 10.39 -14.06 10.55
N ARG A 78 10.79 -13.45 9.43
CA ARG A 78 9.88 -12.84 8.46
C ARG A 78 10.39 -13.02 7.04
N VAL A 79 9.48 -13.02 6.08
CA VAL A 79 9.82 -13.01 4.66
C VAL A 79 9.66 -11.57 4.18
N GLY A 80 10.78 -10.90 3.85
CA GLY A 80 10.80 -9.52 3.38
C GLY A 80 11.30 -9.42 1.94
N ALA A 81 10.78 -8.46 1.19
CA ALA A 81 11.22 -8.12 -0.16
C ALA A 81 11.21 -6.61 -0.39
N HIS A 82 12.20 -6.11 -1.13
CA HIS A 82 12.07 -4.83 -1.81
C HIS A 82 11.11 -5.01 -2.97
N VAL A 83 10.12 -4.14 -3.08
CA VAL A 83 9.07 -4.19 -4.08
C VAL A 83 9.01 -2.86 -4.80
N ASP A 84 9.06 -2.90 -6.12
CA ASP A 84 8.85 -1.76 -6.99
C ASP A 84 7.63 -2.02 -7.85
N LEU A 85 6.64 -1.13 -7.75
CA LEU A 85 5.38 -1.19 -8.45
C LEU A 85 5.29 -0.01 -9.41
N HIS A 86 5.06 -0.29 -10.68
CA HIS A 86 4.86 0.71 -11.73
C HIS A 86 3.54 0.47 -12.44
N SER A 87 2.72 1.51 -12.60
CA SER A 87 1.42 1.45 -13.27
C SER A 87 1.10 2.78 -13.94
N GLY A 88 1.40 2.91 -15.23
CA GLY A 88 1.35 4.21 -15.91
C GLY A 88 2.37 5.15 -15.27
N ASN A 89 1.92 6.33 -14.82
CA ASN A 89 2.78 7.29 -14.10
C ASN A 89 2.78 7.08 -12.57
N THR A 90 2.05 6.09 -12.06
CA THR A 90 2.12 5.68 -10.65
C THR A 90 3.36 4.82 -10.45
N GLN A 91 4.19 5.20 -9.50
CA GLN A 91 5.38 4.45 -9.11
C GLN A 91 5.43 4.40 -7.58
N LEU A 92 5.51 3.21 -7.01
CA LEU A 92 5.66 2.99 -5.58
C LEU A 92 6.83 2.03 -5.35
N SER A 93 7.72 2.36 -4.44
CA SER A 93 8.87 1.55 -4.06
C SER A 93 8.89 1.42 -2.55
N GLY A 94 9.26 0.25 -2.03
CA GLY A 94 9.41 0.06 -0.59
C GLY A 94 9.71 -1.37 -0.21
N ILE A 95 9.83 -1.61 1.09
CA ILE A 95 10.07 -2.93 1.65
C ILE A 95 8.76 -3.47 2.20
N MET A 96 8.32 -4.62 1.68
CA MET A 96 7.18 -5.36 2.20
C MET A 96 7.67 -6.62 2.90
N ALA A 97 7.19 -6.89 4.11
CA ALA A 97 7.52 -8.11 4.83
C ALA A 97 6.32 -8.73 5.54
N TYR A 98 6.34 -10.06 5.65
CA TYR A 98 5.35 -10.85 6.36
C TYR A 98 6.02 -11.68 7.46
N GLY A 99 5.65 -11.42 8.71
CA GLY A 99 6.19 -12.12 9.87
C GLY A 99 5.43 -13.41 10.22
N LEU A 100 6.11 -14.36 10.88
CA LEU A 100 5.49 -15.61 11.35
C LEU A 100 4.30 -15.39 12.29
N ASN A 101 4.27 -14.26 12.99
CA ASN A 101 3.16 -13.82 13.85
C ASN A 101 1.98 -13.20 13.09
N LYS A 102 1.90 -13.40 11.77
CA LYS A 102 0.90 -12.84 10.85
C LYS A 102 0.89 -11.31 10.77
N SER A 103 1.99 -10.64 11.12
CA SER A 103 2.12 -9.19 10.93
C SER A 103 2.60 -8.84 9.52
N LEU A 104 1.88 -7.94 8.85
CA LEU A 104 2.32 -7.25 7.64
C LEU A 104 3.16 -6.05 8.03
N ILE A 105 4.29 -5.84 7.38
CA ILE A 105 5.22 -4.75 7.64
C ILE A 105 5.53 -4.07 6.31
N PHE A 106 5.35 -2.76 6.28
CA PHE A 106 5.78 -1.89 5.20
C PHE A 106 6.83 -0.94 5.75
N LYS A 107 7.92 -0.78 5.02
CA LYS A 107 9.00 0.14 5.39
C LYS A 107 9.50 0.92 4.20
N ASN A 108 9.88 2.17 4.44
CA ASN A 108 10.46 3.09 3.47
C ASN A 108 9.64 3.10 2.17
N LEU A 109 8.31 3.13 2.30
CA LEU A 109 7.47 3.21 1.12
C LEU A 109 7.48 4.67 0.62
N GLU A 110 7.88 4.82 -0.62
CA GLU A 110 8.07 6.09 -1.30
C GLU A 110 7.48 6.02 -2.71
N GLY A 111 7.14 7.18 -3.26
CA GLY A 111 6.77 7.32 -4.65
C GLY A 111 5.55 8.20 -4.85
N GLN A 112 4.81 7.96 -5.91
CA GLN A 112 3.69 8.78 -6.32
C GLN A 112 2.54 7.96 -6.89
N VAL A 113 1.32 8.41 -6.62
CA VAL A 113 0.09 7.92 -7.23
C VAL A 113 -0.43 8.97 -8.19
N ALA A 114 -0.47 8.60 -9.47
CA ALA A 114 -0.90 9.50 -10.52
C ALA A 114 -2.44 9.62 -10.59
N PRO A 115 -2.98 10.74 -11.09
CA PRO A 115 -4.41 11.00 -11.18
C PRO A 115 -5.19 9.93 -11.96
N GLU A 116 -4.61 9.37 -13.01
CA GLU A 116 -5.18 8.28 -13.80
C GLU A 116 -5.43 7.00 -13.00
N THR A 117 -4.71 6.79 -11.89
CA THR A 117 -4.99 5.69 -10.95
C THR A 117 -6.18 6.04 -10.06
N LEU A 118 -6.29 7.30 -9.62
CA LEU A 118 -7.41 7.77 -8.80
C LEU A 118 -8.76 7.74 -9.55
N LYS A 119 -8.74 7.99 -10.88
CA LYS A 119 -9.92 7.83 -11.76
C LYS A 119 -10.57 6.44 -11.71
N LYS A 120 -9.86 5.43 -11.21
CA LYS A 120 -10.41 4.07 -11.04
C LYS A 120 -11.20 3.90 -9.74
N LEU A 121 -11.01 4.80 -8.76
CA LEU A 121 -11.76 4.80 -7.50
C LEU A 121 -13.10 5.51 -7.66
N ALA A 122 -13.12 6.62 -8.40
CA ALA A 122 -14.33 7.37 -8.74
C ALA A 122 -14.16 8.00 -10.13
N ASP A 123 -15.24 8.01 -10.91
CA ASP A 123 -15.32 8.62 -12.24
C ASP A 123 -15.41 10.15 -12.15
N TRP A 124 -14.38 10.75 -11.53
CA TRP A 124 -14.21 12.18 -11.34
C TRP A 124 -13.04 12.68 -12.20
N GLN A 125 -13.05 13.97 -12.53
CA GLN A 125 -11.87 14.60 -13.10
C GLN A 125 -10.97 15.06 -11.95
N TRP A 126 -10.08 14.17 -11.55
CA TRP A 126 -9.08 14.42 -10.52
C TRP A 126 -8.08 15.50 -10.96
N PRO A 127 -7.53 16.29 -10.00
CA PRO A 127 -6.41 17.20 -10.26
C PRO A 127 -5.28 16.50 -11.01
N SER A 128 -4.61 17.20 -11.93
CA SER A 128 -3.53 16.65 -12.77
C SER A 128 -2.23 16.34 -12.01
N THR A 129 -2.21 16.60 -10.70
CA THR A 129 -1.05 16.46 -9.84
C THR A 129 -1.07 15.13 -9.09
N ALA A 130 0.09 14.47 -9.03
CA ALA A 130 0.21 13.20 -8.32
C ALA A 130 0.24 13.41 -6.80
N ILE A 131 -0.26 12.42 -6.06
CA ILE A 131 -0.10 12.33 -4.61
C ILE A 131 1.23 11.65 -4.34
N GLN A 132 2.12 12.32 -3.62
CA GLN A 132 3.46 11.83 -3.28
C GLN A 132 3.48 11.27 -1.86
N PHE A 133 4.26 10.22 -1.69
CA PHE A 133 4.48 9.54 -0.41
C PHE A 133 5.97 9.48 -0.12
N LYS A 134 6.32 9.69 1.14
CA LYS A 134 7.72 9.65 1.59
C LYS A 134 7.83 8.98 2.96
N ASP A 135 8.82 8.10 3.08
CA ASP A 135 9.17 7.42 4.32
C ASP A 135 7.96 6.78 5.01
N LEU A 136 7.05 6.16 4.24
CA LEU A 136 5.88 5.50 4.81
C LEU A 136 6.29 4.17 5.44
N ASP A 137 6.17 4.12 6.77
CA ASP A 137 6.40 2.96 7.61
C ASP A 137 5.11 2.59 8.33
N PHE A 138 4.73 1.32 8.32
CA PHE A 138 3.71 0.82 9.22
C PHE A 138 3.80 -0.69 9.38
N LYS A 139 3.32 -1.17 10.52
CA LYS A 139 3.11 -2.59 10.79
C LYS A 139 1.65 -2.81 11.11
N TYR A 140 1.03 -3.77 10.45
CA TYR A 140 -0.35 -4.15 10.66
C TYR A 140 -0.45 -5.60 11.12
N LYS A 141 -1.25 -5.85 12.16
CA LYS A 141 -1.59 -7.19 12.64
C LYS A 141 -3.07 -7.22 12.97
N LYS A 142 -3.81 -8.17 12.40
CA LYS A 142 -5.29 -8.21 12.47
C LYS A 142 -5.85 -8.06 13.89
N GLU A 143 -5.22 -8.67 14.89
CA GLU A 143 -5.68 -8.63 16.28
C GLU A 143 -5.30 -7.34 17.03
N GLN A 144 -4.29 -6.60 16.55
CA GLN A 144 -3.71 -5.43 17.24
C GLN A 144 -3.89 -4.12 16.45
N GLY A 145 -4.27 -4.19 15.18
CA GLY A 145 -4.35 -3.05 14.29
C GLY A 145 -3.00 -2.61 13.75
N PHE A 146 -2.89 -1.31 13.50
CA PHE A 146 -1.70 -0.62 13.03
C PHE A 146 -0.77 -0.28 14.19
N SER A 147 0.53 -0.27 13.91
CA SER A 147 1.60 0.08 14.84
C SER A 147 2.81 0.56 14.07
N GLN A 148 3.71 1.29 14.73
CA GLN A 148 4.93 1.83 14.10
C GLN A 148 4.61 2.62 12.83
N VAL A 149 3.53 3.40 12.87
CA VAL A 149 3.09 4.22 11.73
C VAL A 149 3.89 5.51 11.73
N ALA A 150 4.57 5.78 10.62
CA ALA A 150 5.25 7.03 10.35
C ALA A 150 5.24 7.33 8.85
N GLY A 151 5.44 8.60 8.51
CA GLY A 151 5.64 9.03 7.14
C GLY A 151 4.78 10.20 6.74
N GLN A 152 4.97 10.64 5.50
CA GLN A 152 4.37 11.86 4.99
C GLN A 152 3.72 11.63 3.63
N MET A 153 2.62 12.34 3.41
CA MET A 153 1.93 12.44 2.12
C MET A 153 1.93 13.92 1.69
N GLN A 154 2.12 14.18 0.41
CA GLN A 154 2.03 15.51 -0.16
C GLN A 154 1.15 15.47 -1.40
N TRP A 155 0.27 16.46 -1.52
CA TRP A 155 -0.48 16.68 -2.74
C TRP A 155 -0.51 18.18 -3.05
N THR A 156 -0.18 18.56 -4.27
CA THR A 156 -0.17 19.98 -4.65
C THR A 156 -1.57 20.53 -4.98
N GLY A 157 -2.57 19.65 -5.05
CA GLY A 157 -3.96 20.02 -5.30
C GLY A 157 -4.23 20.41 -6.76
N GLY A 158 -5.30 21.16 -6.97
CA GLY A 158 -5.79 21.60 -8.28
C GLY A 158 -7.30 21.45 -8.43
N GLU A 159 -7.79 21.66 -9.65
CA GLU A 159 -9.22 21.55 -9.94
C GLU A 159 -9.70 20.09 -9.88
N LEU A 160 -10.72 19.84 -9.07
CA LEU A 160 -11.44 18.58 -8.96
C LEU A 160 -12.86 18.79 -9.48
N ILE A 161 -13.26 18.04 -10.50
CA ILE A 161 -14.66 18.00 -10.97
C ILE A 161 -15.25 16.66 -10.56
N TYR A 162 -16.30 16.70 -9.75
CA TYR A 162 -16.94 15.52 -9.18
C TYR A 162 -18.45 15.57 -9.40
N THR A 163 -19.09 14.41 -9.37
CA THR A 163 -20.55 14.32 -9.49
C THR A 163 -21.17 14.18 -8.11
N PHE A 164 -22.06 15.09 -7.75
CA PHE A 164 -22.83 15.05 -6.50
C PHE A 164 -24.29 15.36 -6.79
N ALA A 165 -25.21 14.54 -6.25
CA ALA A 165 -26.65 14.67 -6.49
C ALA A 165 -27.03 14.82 -7.99
N GLN A 166 -26.38 14.04 -8.86
CA GLN A 166 -26.52 14.08 -10.34
C GLN A 166 -26.11 15.40 -11.01
N ARG A 167 -25.42 16.30 -10.30
CA ARG A 167 -24.84 17.52 -10.85
C ARG A 167 -23.32 17.41 -10.87
N GLN A 168 -22.71 17.96 -11.90
CA GLN A 168 -21.27 18.18 -11.91
C GLN A 168 -20.97 19.40 -11.04
N GLU A 169 -20.16 19.17 -10.03
CA GLU A 169 -19.65 20.17 -9.11
C GLU A 169 -18.15 20.31 -9.32
N ARG A 170 -17.61 21.46 -8.94
CA ARG A 170 -16.17 21.73 -8.98
C ARG A 170 -15.67 22.15 -7.62
N MET A 171 -14.44 21.76 -7.30
CA MET A 171 -13.75 22.15 -6.09
C MET A 171 -12.29 22.46 -6.44
N ASN A 172 -11.76 23.55 -5.90
CA ASN A 172 -10.34 23.83 -6.02
C ASN A 172 -9.59 23.24 -4.83
N VAL A 173 -9.05 22.04 -4.99
CA VAL A 173 -8.33 21.35 -3.91
C VAL A 173 -7.04 22.12 -3.61
N PRO A 174 -6.83 22.62 -2.38
CA PRO A 174 -5.59 23.32 -2.05
C PRO A 174 -4.41 22.34 -1.98
N ALA A 175 -3.19 22.88 -1.96
CA ALA A 175 -2.02 22.07 -1.62
C ALA A 175 -2.15 21.55 -0.18
N MET A 176 -1.95 20.24 -0.01
CA MET A 176 -2.15 19.53 1.25
C MET A 176 -0.94 18.69 1.62
N THR A 177 -0.65 18.66 2.91
CA THR A 177 0.33 17.78 3.54
C THR A 177 -0.39 16.84 4.49
N GLY A 178 -0.06 15.56 4.47
CA GLY A 178 -0.58 14.54 5.35
C GLY A 178 0.51 13.96 6.22
N LYS A 179 0.26 13.84 7.53
CA LYS A 179 1.15 13.10 8.45
C LYS A 179 0.47 11.81 8.88
N LEU A 180 1.17 10.70 8.72
CA LEU A 180 0.68 9.39 9.13
C LEU A 180 1.10 9.13 10.58
N ALA A 181 0.15 8.65 11.38
CA ALA A 181 0.37 8.31 12.77
C ALA A 181 -0.47 7.09 13.17
N ASP A 182 -0.05 6.47 14.27
CA ASP A 182 -0.81 5.46 15.00
C ASP A 182 -1.67 6.20 16.03
N GLU A 183 -2.96 5.90 16.05
CA GLU A 183 -3.85 6.28 17.16
C GLU A 183 -4.64 5.06 17.63
N SER A 184 -4.19 4.45 18.74
CA SER A 184 -4.88 3.31 19.38
C SER A 184 -5.11 2.12 18.43
N GLY A 185 -4.11 1.77 17.62
CA GLY A 185 -4.21 0.68 16.64
C GLY A 185 -4.89 1.07 15.32
N GLN A 186 -5.25 2.34 15.13
CA GLN A 186 -5.74 2.88 13.86
C GLN A 186 -4.60 3.60 13.14
N LEU A 187 -4.57 3.49 11.81
CA LEU A 187 -3.74 4.36 10.98
C LEU A 187 -4.51 5.65 10.76
N LEU A 188 -3.96 6.76 11.23
CA LEU A 188 -4.47 8.11 11.05
C LEU A 188 -3.62 8.84 10.02
N VAL A 189 -4.28 9.59 9.13
CA VAL A 189 -3.66 10.58 8.26
C VAL A 189 -4.29 11.94 8.56
N ASP A 190 -3.58 12.77 9.33
CA ASP A 190 -3.96 14.17 9.58
C ASP A 190 -3.54 15.01 8.38
N VAL A 191 -4.50 15.52 7.62
CA VAL A 191 -4.26 16.25 6.37
C VAL A 191 -4.58 17.73 6.54
N ARG A 192 -3.60 18.57 6.22
CA ARG A 192 -3.61 20.01 6.45
C ARG A 192 -3.18 20.78 5.21
N ASP A 193 -3.60 22.03 5.06
CA ASP A 193 -3.10 22.91 3.99
C ASP A 193 -1.68 23.44 4.27
N SER A 194 -1.16 24.25 3.35
CA SER A 194 0.14 24.93 3.48
C SER A 194 0.24 25.90 4.67
N ARG A 195 -0.87 26.24 5.32
CA ARG A 195 -0.95 27.12 6.50
C ARG A 195 -1.15 26.31 7.79
N ASP A 196 -0.93 24.99 7.75
CA ASP A 196 -1.14 24.06 8.85
C ASP A 196 -2.60 24.00 9.34
N GLN A 197 -3.56 24.33 8.46
CA GLN A 197 -4.98 24.32 8.79
C GLN A 197 -5.57 22.95 8.45
N ARG A 198 -6.34 22.39 9.38
CA ARG A 198 -6.96 21.07 9.21
C ARG A 198 -7.94 21.07 8.03
N MET A 199 -7.73 20.15 7.09
CA MET A 199 -8.59 19.99 5.90
C MET A 199 -9.46 18.75 6.02
N LEU A 200 -8.82 17.61 6.26
CA LEU A 200 -9.50 16.33 6.35
C LEU A 200 -8.71 15.37 7.23
N ASN A 201 -9.38 14.31 7.66
CA ASN A 201 -8.78 13.24 8.44
C ASN A 201 -9.18 11.92 7.81
N ILE A 202 -8.19 11.04 7.64
CA ILE A 202 -8.41 9.70 7.12
C ILE A 202 -7.99 8.72 8.20
N LYS A 203 -8.89 7.82 8.59
CA LYS A 203 -8.63 6.77 9.55
C LYS A 203 -8.84 5.42 8.90
N LEU A 204 -7.95 4.49 9.20
CA LEU A 204 -8.09 3.10 8.82
C LEU A 204 -8.02 2.24 10.08
N ASP A 205 -9.12 1.58 10.39
CA ASP A 205 -9.25 0.78 11.61
C ASP A 205 -8.66 -0.63 11.47
N PRO A 206 -8.56 -1.42 12.56
CA PRO A 206 -8.07 -2.79 12.52
C PRO A 206 -8.88 -3.75 11.65
N SER A 207 -10.12 -3.41 11.30
CA SER A 207 -10.97 -4.17 10.38
C SER A 207 -10.84 -3.72 8.92
N LEU A 208 -9.91 -2.80 8.65
CA LEU A 208 -9.67 -2.19 7.34
C LEU A 208 -10.87 -1.37 6.82
N MET A 209 -11.65 -0.78 7.73
CA MET A 209 -12.65 0.22 7.39
C MET A 209 -12.00 1.58 7.30
N LEU A 210 -12.19 2.22 6.15
CA LEU A 210 -11.73 3.55 5.82
C LEU A 210 -12.79 4.57 6.25
N ASP A 211 -12.42 5.39 7.23
CA ASP A 211 -13.18 6.54 7.71
C ASP A 211 -12.56 7.81 7.13
N ILE A 212 -13.32 8.57 6.33
CA ILE A 212 -12.89 9.86 5.79
C ILE A 212 -13.78 10.94 6.39
N GLN A 213 -13.15 11.93 7.02
CA GLN A 213 -13.82 13.06 7.64
C GLN A 213 -13.34 14.36 6.98
N LEU A 214 -14.26 15.14 6.42
CA LEU A 214 -13.97 16.41 5.75
C LEU A 214 -14.41 17.57 6.66
N THR A 215 -13.52 18.55 6.84
CA THR A 215 -13.85 19.77 7.58
C THR A 215 -14.68 20.72 6.74
N GLN A 216 -15.39 21.64 7.41
CA GLN A 216 -16.05 22.74 6.73
C GLN A 216 -15.05 23.54 5.89
N ARG A 217 -13.87 23.84 6.43
CA ARG A 217 -12.81 24.59 5.74
C ARG A 217 -12.43 23.96 4.39
N PHE A 218 -12.32 22.64 4.33
CA PHE A 218 -12.05 21.94 3.07
C PHE A 218 -13.21 22.13 2.08
N LEU A 219 -14.46 21.97 2.52
CA LEU A 219 -15.62 22.11 1.65
C LEU A 219 -15.86 23.53 1.14
N MET A 220 -15.41 24.56 1.85
CA MET A 220 -15.45 25.96 1.37
C MET A 220 -14.63 26.18 0.08
N ASN A 221 -13.83 25.21 -0.36
CA ASN A 221 -13.16 25.23 -1.66
C ASN A 221 -14.07 24.80 -2.82
N ALA A 222 -15.28 24.30 -2.54
CA ALA A 222 -16.34 24.10 -3.53
C ALA A 222 -17.24 25.34 -3.58
N PRO A 223 -17.37 26.04 -4.73
CA PRO A 223 -18.17 27.27 -4.81
C PRO A 223 -19.66 27.09 -4.47
N SER A 224 -20.19 25.87 -4.59
CA SER A 224 -21.59 25.54 -4.30
C SER A 224 -21.86 25.23 -2.82
N TYR A 225 -20.84 25.21 -1.96
CA TYR A 225 -20.99 24.86 -0.56
C TYR A 225 -21.18 26.10 0.33
N GLU A 226 -22.31 26.18 1.03
CA GLU A 226 -22.69 27.29 1.92
C GLU A 226 -22.81 26.87 3.41
N GLY A 227 -21.82 26.13 3.92
CA GLY A 227 -21.80 25.69 5.32
C GLY A 227 -21.66 26.84 6.33
N LYS A 228 -22.18 26.65 7.55
CA LYS A 228 -22.14 27.65 8.65
C LYS A 228 -21.52 27.15 9.96
N ALA A 229 -21.01 25.92 10.00
CA ALA A 229 -20.29 25.40 11.16
C ALA A 229 -18.92 26.07 11.34
N GLY A 230 -18.23 25.76 12.44
CA GLY A 230 -16.84 26.17 12.63
C GLY A 230 -15.94 25.60 11.54
N LEU A 231 -14.90 26.36 11.15
CA LEU A 231 -14.03 25.97 10.02
C LEU A 231 -13.41 24.57 10.19
N ASP A 232 -12.99 24.20 11.41
CA ASP A 232 -12.33 22.92 11.67
C ASP A 232 -13.31 21.81 12.09
N THR A 233 -14.62 22.09 12.06
CA THR A 233 -15.67 21.12 12.35
C THR A 233 -15.79 20.14 11.18
N TYR A 234 -15.79 18.83 11.48
CA TYR A 234 -16.12 17.81 10.50
C TYR A 234 -17.61 17.87 10.16
N VAL A 235 -17.92 18.04 8.88
CA VAL A 235 -19.29 18.21 8.38
C VAL A 235 -19.72 17.08 7.45
N ILE A 236 -18.75 16.36 6.87
CA ILE A 236 -18.99 15.12 6.12
C ILE A 236 -18.11 14.02 6.74
N SER A 237 -18.72 12.87 7.00
CA SER A 237 -18.03 11.66 7.41
C SER A 237 -18.56 10.49 6.60
N THR A 238 -17.65 9.71 6.01
CA THR A 238 -18.00 8.47 5.31
C THR A 238 -17.15 7.32 5.84
N ARG A 239 -17.76 6.13 5.92
CA ARG A 239 -17.11 4.89 6.34
C ARG A 239 -17.34 3.82 5.30
N GLN A 240 -16.28 3.27 4.74
CA GLN A 240 -16.36 2.22 3.73
C GLN A 240 -15.21 1.22 3.87
N PRO A 241 -15.39 -0.06 3.52
CA PRO A 241 -14.27 -1.01 3.49
C PRO A 241 -13.26 -0.61 2.39
N LEU A 242 -11.96 -0.62 2.70
CA LEU A 242 -10.89 -0.27 1.74
C LEU A 242 -10.85 -1.22 0.53
N MET A 243 -11.25 -2.46 0.76
CA MET A 243 -11.52 -3.43 -0.28
C MET A 243 -13.03 -3.65 -0.31
N GLY A 244 -13.73 -2.93 -1.19
CA GLY A 244 -15.14 -3.17 -1.48
C GLY A 244 -15.37 -4.67 -1.58
N GLY A 245 -16.36 -5.16 -0.82
CA GLY A 245 -16.58 -6.57 -0.50
C GLY A 245 -15.92 -7.56 -1.46
N LEU A 246 -14.76 -8.10 -1.08
CA LEU A 246 -14.22 -9.30 -1.69
C LEU A 246 -15.04 -10.49 -1.17
N ASN A 247 -16.19 -10.71 -1.80
CA ASN A 247 -16.78 -12.04 -1.95
C ASN A 247 -16.23 -12.66 -3.24
#